data_AF-A0A2I0HEU1-F1
#
_entry.id   AF-A0A2I0HEU1-F1
#
_cell.length_a   1.000
_cell.length_b   1.000
_cell.length_c   1.000
_cell.angle_alpha   90.00
_cell.angle_beta   90.00
_cell.angle_gamma   90.00
#
_symmetry.space_group_name_H-M   'P 1'
#
loop_
_entity.id
_entity.type
_entity.pdbx_description
1 polymer ?
#
loop_
_entity_poly.entity_id
_entity_poly.type
_entity_poly.pdbx_seq_one_letter_code
_entity_poly.pdbx_strand_id
1 'polypeptide(L)'
;MLKALCHGQCYQQRMARAFNARVRHHDFSPGDLVLRKVLHVMPDSRGKFSYKYDGPFVVKEVFSGGAVILSDMDGTENTLPVNAGAIKKYYP
;
A
#
# COMPACT_ATOMS: atom_id res chain seq x y z
N MET A 1 36.78 -18.33 -9.71
CA MET A 1 35.95 -17.51 -8.78
C MET A 1 35.01 -16.52 -9.48
N LEU A 2 35.39 -15.81 -10.55
CA LEU A 2 34.54 -14.78 -11.17
C LEU A 2 33.21 -15.27 -11.80
N LYS A 3 33.19 -16.49 -12.38
CA LYS A 3 32.02 -17.02 -13.11
C LYS A 3 30.79 -17.27 -12.20
N ALA A 4 31.01 -17.72 -10.97
CA ALA A 4 29.93 -17.98 -10.02
C ALA A 4 29.26 -16.69 -9.52
N LEU A 5 30.04 -15.62 -9.30
CA LEU A 5 29.54 -14.30 -8.90
C LEU A 5 28.72 -13.64 -10.01
N CYS A 6 29.21 -13.71 -11.26
CA CYS A 6 28.52 -13.19 -12.44
C CYS A 6 27.16 -13.87 -12.67
N HIS A 7 27.09 -15.19 -12.43
CA HIS A 7 25.85 -15.96 -12.54
C HIS A 7 24.80 -15.53 -11.50
N GLY A 8 25.21 -15.35 -10.24
CA GLY A 8 24.32 -14.88 -9.17
C GLY A 8 23.75 -13.49 -9.43
N GLN A 9 24.58 -12.55 -9.90
CA GLN A 9 24.13 -11.20 -10.25
C GLN A 9 23.15 -11.18 -11.43
N CYS A 10 23.42 -11.95 -12.49
CA CYS A 10 22.49 -12.07 -13.62
C CYS A 10 21.14 -12.66 -13.18
N TYR A 11 21.15 -13.63 -12.27
CA TYR A 11 19.94 -14.20 -11.72
C TYR A 11 19.14 -13.17 -10.90
N GLN A 12 19.80 -12.46 -9.97
CA GLN A 12 19.17 -11.39 -9.18
C GLN A 12 18.58 -10.29 -10.07
N GLN A 13 19.29 -9.87 -11.12
CA GLN A 13 18.78 -8.88 -12.07
C GLN A 13 17.56 -9.38 -12.84
N ARG A 14 17.54 -10.65 -13.28
CA ARG A 14 16.36 -11.25 -13.90
C ARG A 14 15.16 -11.26 -12.94
N MET A 15 15.38 -11.64 -11.69
CA MET A 15 14.33 -11.67 -10.66
C MET A 15 13.79 -10.26 -10.36
N ALA A 16 14.67 -9.28 -10.17
CA ALA A 16 14.28 -7.90 -9.93
C ALA A 16 13.49 -7.32 -11.11
N ARG A 17 13.92 -7.58 -12.36
CA ARG A 17 13.18 -7.15 -13.55
C ARG A 17 11.79 -7.78 -13.63
N ALA A 18 11.68 -9.09 -13.38
CA ALA A 18 10.40 -9.79 -13.42
C ALA A 18 9.42 -9.30 -12.33
N PHE A 19 9.93 -9.00 -11.14
CA PHE A 19 9.14 -8.39 -10.06
C PHE A 19 8.71 -6.96 -10.42
N ASN A 20 9.67 -6.09 -10.75
CA ASN A 20 9.43 -4.68 -11.05
C ASN A 20 8.50 -4.49 -12.26
N ALA A 21 8.53 -5.39 -13.25
CA ALA A 21 7.62 -5.35 -14.40
C ALA A 21 6.13 -5.49 -14.02
N ARG A 22 5.83 -6.04 -12.84
CA ARG A 22 4.46 -6.21 -12.33
C ARG A 22 4.08 -5.18 -11.27
N VAL A 23 5.05 -4.40 -10.78
CA VAL A 23 4.78 -3.34 -9.81
C VAL A 23 4.00 -2.25 -10.51
N ARG A 24 2.79 -1.99 -10.04
CA ARG A 24 2.02 -0.81 -10.42
C ARG A 24 2.20 0.21 -9.31
N HIS A 25 2.82 1.34 -9.65
CA HIS A 25 2.86 2.48 -8.75
C HIS A 25 1.42 2.99 -8.57
N HIS A 26 0.96 2.98 -7.33
CA HIS A 26 -0.29 3.59 -6.95
C HIS A 26 0.06 5.00 -6.48
N ASP A 27 -0.06 5.96 -7.38
CA ASP A 27 0.31 7.34 -7.09
C ASP A 27 -0.80 7.98 -6.25
N PHE A 28 -0.47 8.30 -5.00
CA PHE A 28 -1.31 9.07 -4.10
C PHE A 28 -0.74 10.48 -3.99
N SER A 29 -1.62 11.45 -3.81
CA SER A 29 -1.24 12.84 -3.54
C SER A 29 -1.96 13.33 -2.29
N PRO A 30 -1.35 14.24 -1.51
CA PRO A 30 -2.06 14.92 -0.42
C PRO A 30 -3.40 15.48 -0.91
N GLY A 31 -4.47 15.22 -0.15
CA GLY A 31 -5.85 15.57 -0.50
C GLY A 31 -6.64 14.46 -1.19
N ASP A 32 -6.00 13.40 -1.69
CA ASP A 32 -6.73 12.26 -2.27
C ASP A 32 -7.63 11.59 -1.22
N LEU A 33 -8.87 11.27 -1.61
CA LEU A 33 -9.75 10.43 -0.81
C LEU A 33 -9.38 8.96 -1.00
N VAL A 34 -9.28 8.22 0.10
CA VAL A 34 -8.91 6.80 0.09
C VAL A 34 -9.70 5.99 1.09
N LEU A 35 -9.92 4.71 0.78
CA LEU A 35 -10.42 3.71 1.72
C LEU A 35 -9.24 2.89 2.23
N ARG A 36 -9.23 2.57 3.52
CA ARG A 36 -8.18 1.75 4.13
C ARG A 36 -8.68 0.33 4.32
N LYS A 37 -7.82 -0.66 4.07
CA LYS A 37 -8.15 -2.08 4.23
C LYS A 37 -8.10 -2.45 5.71
N VAL A 38 -9.18 -3.04 6.22
CA VAL A 38 -9.25 -3.56 7.59
C VAL A 38 -8.65 -4.96 7.60
N LEU A 39 -7.56 -5.15 8.35
CA LEU A 39 -6.98 -6.47 8.61
C LEU A 39 -7.65 -7.08 9.83
N HIS A 40 -8.58 -7.99 9.59
CA HIS A 40 -9.21 -8.78 10.65
C HIS A 40 -8.26 -9.88 11.13
N VAL A 41 -7.73 -9.74 12.34
CA VAL A 41 -6.97 -10.80 13.03
C VAL A 41 -7.91 -11.86 13.64
N MET A 42 -9.18 -11.51 13.86
CA MET A 42 -10.24 -12.39 14.39
C MET A 42 -11.42 -12.49 13.43
N PRO A 43 -12.18 -13.60 13.41
CA PRO A 43 -13.39 -13.73 12.61
C PRO A 43 -14.35 -12.56 12.90
N ASP A 44 -14.62 -11.78 11.87
CA ASP A 44 -15.55 -10.67 11.92
C ASP A 44 -16.99 -11.22 12.01
N SER A 45 -17.75 -10.80 13.01
CA SER A 45 -19.17 -11.16 13.15
C SER A 45 -20.03 -10.61 12.01
N ARG A 46 -19.50 -9.68 11.19
CA ARG A 46 -20.18 -9.12 10.00
C ARG A 46 -20.34 -10.11 8.85
N GLY A 47 -19.76 -11.31 8.94
CA GLY A 47 -19.97 -12.40 7.99
C GLY A 47 -19.09 -12.32 6.73
N LYS A 48 -19.09 -13.39 5.94
CA LYS A 48 -18.17 -13.62 4.81
C LYS A 48 -18.19 -12.52 3.73
N PHE A 49 -19.28 -11.76 3.64
CA PHE A 49 -19.52 -10.74 2.61
C PHE A 49 -19.41 -9.30 3.13
N SER A 50 -18.88 -9.10 4.35
CA SER A 50 -18.67 -7.76 4.87
C SER A 50 -17.67 -6.97 4.03
N TYR A 51 -17.91 -5.66 3.93
CA TYR A 51 -16.99 -4.76 3.25
C TYR A 51 -15.69 -4.67 4.05
N LYS A 52 -14.56 -4.97 3.39
CA LYS A 52 -13.23 -5.12 4.05
C LYS A 52 -12.44 -3.83 4.14
N TYR A 53 -13.04 -2.70 3.80
CA TYR A 53 -12.40 -1.40 3.88
C TYR A 53 -13.19 -0.49 4.82
N ASP A 54 -12.50 0.38 5.54
CA ASP A 54 -13.09 1.40 6.39
C ASP A 54 -12.85 2.79 5.82
N GLY A 55 -13.78 3.69 6.16
CA GLY A 55 -13.73 5.16 6.04
C GLY A 55 -13.44 5.73 4.65
N PRO A 56 -13.99 6.89 4.29
CA PRO A 56 -13.21 7.82 3.49
C PRO A 56 -12.20 8.52 4.39
N PHE A 57 -10.92 8.37 4.09
CA PHE A 57 -9.82 9.12 4.69
C PHE A 57 -9.22 10.06 3.65
N VAL A 58 -8.53 11.09 4.11
CA VAL A 58 -7.77 12.01 3.27
C VAL A 58 -6.29 11.67 3.38
N VAL A 59 -5.59 11.57 2.25
CA VAL A 59 -4.13 11.45 2.25
C VAL A 59 -3.54 12.77 2.74
N LYS A 60 -2.74 12.72 3.82
CA LYS A 60 -2.02 13.89 4.33
C LYS A 60 -0.62 13.96 3.75
N GLU A 61 0.12 12.85 3.80
CA GLU A 61 1.53 12.80 3.38
C GLU A 61 1.84 11.45 2.74
N VAL A 62 2.71 11.45 1.72
CA VAL A 62 3.14 10.26 0.98
C VAL A 62 4.65 10.16 1.01
N PHE A 63 5.18 9.04 1.47
CA PHE A 63 6.61 8.77 1.53
C PHE A 63 7.08 7.96 0.32
N SER A 64 8.34 8.16 -0.10
CA SER A 64 8.97 7.48 -1.25
C SER A 64 9.08 5.96 -1.12
N GLY A 65 8.84 5.41 0.09
CA GLY A 65 8.77 3.97 0.37
C GLY A 65 7.36 3.36 0.30
N GLY A 66 6.34 4.12 -0.11
CA GLY A 66 4.95 3.64 -0.18
C GLY A 66 4.26 3.57 1.20
N ALA A 67 4.73 4.36 2.16
CA ALA A 67 4.01 4.64 3.40
C ALA A 67 3.20 5.93 3.22
N VAL A 68 2.04 6.02 3.86
CA VAL A 68 1.11 7.14 3.71
C VAL A 68 0.53 7.51 5.07
N ILE A 69 0.58 8.80 5.44
CA ILE A 69 -0.18 9.32 6.59
C ILE A 69 -1.58 9.69 6.12
N LEU A 70 -2.58 9.21 6.83
CA LEU A 70 -3.98 9.51 6.58
C LEU A 70 -4.52 10.43 7.67
N SER A 71 -5.46 11.29 7.30
CA SER A 71 -6.29 12.04 8.24
C SER A 71 -7.75 11.64 8.05
N ASP A 72 -8.52 11.69 9.12
CA ASP A 72 -9.97 11.59 9.05
C ASP A 72 -10.54 12.82 8.30
N MET A 73 -11.81 12.73 7.88
CA MET A 73 -12.49 13.81 7.15
C MET A 73 -12.54 15.13 7.95
N ASP A 74 -12.47 15.06 9.29
CA ASP A 74 -12.43 16.20 10.19
C ASP A 74 -11.00 16.77 10.40
N GLY A 75 -10.00 16.21 9.72
CA GLY A 75 -8.60 16.63 9.81
C GLY A 75 -7.81 16.04 10.97
N THR A 76 -8.42 15.16 11.77
CA THR A 76 -7.69 14.45 12.84
C THR A 76 -6.70 13.47 12.21
N GLU A 77 -5.44 13.61 12.59
CA GLU A 77 -4.36 12.84 11.99
C GLU A 77 -4.27 11.44 12.58
N ASN A 78 -4.11 10.46 11.70
CA ASN A 78 -3.70 9.14 12.13
C ASN A 78 -2.18 9.14 12.31
N THR A 79 -1.72 8.97 13.55
CA THR A 79 -0.29 8.98 13.89
C THR A 79 0.49 7.80 13.31
N LEU A 80 -0.20 6.74 12.86
CA LEU A 80 0.45 5.57 12.29
C LEU A 80 0.40 5.58 10.75
N PRO A 81 1.56 5.51 10.07
CA PRO A 81 1.59 5.42 8.62
C PRO A 81 1.02 4.08 8.13
N VAL A 82 0.30 4.13 7.02
CA VAL A 82 -0.34 2.98 6.37
C VAL A 82 0.42 2.64 5.09
N ASN A 83 0.52 1.34 4.77
CA ASN A 83 1.10 0.89 3.51
C ASN A 83 0.18 1.27 2.32
N ALA A 84 0.76 1.81 1.25
CA ALA A 84 0.07 2.22 0.03
C ALA A 84 -0.72 1.06 -0.64
N GLY A 85 -0.24 -0.18 -0.50
CA GLY A 85 -0.95 -1.38 -0.98
C GLY A 85 -2.14 -1.79 -0.11
N ALA A 86 -2.30 -1.21 1.08
CA ALA A 86 -3.44 -1.40 1.96
C ALA A 86 -4.51 -0.30 1.82
N ILE A 87 -4.33 0.66 0.91
CA ILE A 87 -5.30 1.74 0.66
C ILE A 87 -5.73 1.75 -0.81
N LYS A 88 -6.91 2.30 -1.09
CA LYS A 88 -7.46 2.41 -2.45
C LYS A 88 -8.11 3.79 -2.64
N LYS A 89 -7.87 4.46 -3.78
CA LYS A 89 -8.54 5.73 -4.09
C LYS A 89 -10.06 5.57 -4.09
N TYR A 90 -10.72 6.55 -3.49
CA TYR A 90 -12.16 6.69 -3.40
C TYR A 90 -12.59 7.91 -4.21
N TYR A 91 -13.62 7.74 -5.03
CA TYR A 91 -14.26 8.81 -5.78
C TYR A 91 -15.73 8.79 -5.38
N PRO A 92 -16.23 9.84 -4.70
CA PRO A 92 -17.62 9.95 -4.27
C PRO A 92 -18.62 9.90 -5.42
#